data_AF-A0AAD8SPR2-F1
#
_entry.id   AF-A0AAD8SPR2-F1
#
_cell.length_a   1.000
_cell.length_b   1.000
_cell.length_c   1.000
_cell.angle_alpha   90.00
_cell.angle_beta   90.00
_cell.angle_gamma   90.00
#
_symmetry.space_group_name_H-M   'P 1'
#
loop_
_entity.id
_entity.type
_entity.pdbx_description
1 polymer ?
#
loop_
_entity_poly.entity_id
_entity_poly.type
_entity_poly.pdbx_seq_one_letter_code
_entity_poly.pdbx_strand_id
1 'polypeptide(L)'
;MNPHAFFLPSFLRAIRGNTIQSFNDIIHELVENFEKWAHREKQEINDPNNFHKPSRGTTISDIGMKGMLDDLMQKFISPISKVLFPEVGGRSLDSQHSYVVSYGGDDGGGNPVCSYDGYDNGLEIHVEDSHITLNVCLGKQFTQGQMFFVGSRCGNHVNSEAQLQVLYLHNNLASR
;
A
#
# COMPACT_ATOMS: atom_id res chain seq x y z
N MET A 1 32.63 -4.05 -5.51
CA MET A 1 31.50 -4.95 -5.85
C MET A 1 30.89 -4.46 -7.17
N ASN A 2 30.70 -5.32 -8.18
CA ASN A 2 30.10 -4.91 -9.45
C ASN A 2 28.57 -4.96 -9.33
N PRO A 3 27.84 -3.83 -9.38
CA PRO A 3 26.39 -3.82 -9.20
C PRO A 3 25.65 -4.61 -10.29
N HIS A 4 26.22 -4.74 -11.49
CA HIS A 4 25.64 -5.55 -12.56
C HIS A 4 25.70 -7.06 -12.31
N ALA A 5 26.49 -7.51 -11.32
CA ALA A 5 26.55 -8.92 -10.93
C ALA A 5 25.46 -9.31 -9.92
N PHE A 6 24.72 -8.33 -9.39
CA PHE A 6 23.71 -8.54 -8.34
C PHE A 6 22.35 -7.97 -8.71
N PHE A 7 22.31 -6.78 -9.31
CA PHE A 7 21.05 -6.11 -9.66
C PHE A 7 20.65 -6.35 -11.11
N LEU A 8 19.34 -6.53 -11.32
CA LEU A 8 18.77 -6.65 -12.64
C LEU A 8 19.01 -5.37 -13.47
N PRO A 9 19.22 -5.48 -14.79
CA PRO A 9 19.35 -4.31 -15.66
C PRO A 9 18.13 -3.38 -15.65
N SER A 10 16.93 -3.91 -15.41
CA SER A 10 15.69 -3.17 -15.16
C SER A 10 15.83 -2.26 -13.94
N PHE A 11 16.19 -2.84 -12.80
CA PHE A 11 16.43 -2.12 -11.54
C PHE A 11 17.47 -1.00 -11.70
N LEU A 12 18.63 -1.29 -12.28
CA LEU A 12 19.69 -0.28 -12.46
C LEU A 12 19.24 0.88 -13.36
N ARG A 13 18.43 0.59 -14.38
CA ARG A 13 17.85 1.60 -15.26
C ARG A 13 16.83 2.45 -14.52
N ALA A 14 15.98 1.84 -13.70
CA ALA A 14 15.00 2.53 -12.89
C ALA A 14 15.67 3.48 -11.87
N ILE A 15 16.70 3.00 -11.15
CA ILE A 15 17.48 3.86 -10.23
C ILE A 15 18.10 5.05 -10.95
N ARG A 16 18.67 4.84 -12.15
CA ARG A 16 19.23 5.94 -12.96
C ARG A 16 18.15 6.89 -13.48
N GLY A 17 16.96 6.38 -13.78
CA GLY A 17 15.82 7.18 -14.22
C GLY A 17 15.32 8.12 -13.13
N ASN A 18 15.34 7.67 -11.87
CA ASN A 18 14.96 8.46 -10.69
C ASN A 18 13.61 9.19 -10.87
N THR A 19 12.61 8.49 -11.40
CA THR A 19 11.25 9.00 -11.58
C THR A 19 10.27 8.25 -10.68
N ILE A 20 9.07 8.81 -10.46
CA ILE A 20 7.98 8.09 -9.78
C ILE A 20 7.68 6.78 -10.50
N GLN A 21 7.68 6.78 -11.83
CA GLN A 21 7.48 5.56 -12.60
C GLN A 21 8.56 4.52 -12.32
N SER A 22 9.82 4.95 -12.21
CA SER A 22 10.93 4.08 -11.85
C SER A 22 10.79 3.51 -10.44
N PHE A 23 10.31 4.30 -9.48
CA PHE A 23 9.99 3.82 -8.14
C PHE A 23 8.89 2.75 -8.19
N ASN A 24 7.78 3.03 -8.88
CA ASN A 24 6.67 2.08 -9.03
C ASN A 24 7.16 0.77 -9.66
N ASP A 25 8.00 0.85 -10.70
CA ASP A 25 8.56 -0.31 -11.39
C ASP A 25 9.42 -1.17 -10.46
N ILE A 26 10.25 -0.53 -9.63
CA ILE A 26 11.08 -1.22 -8.64
C ILE A 26 10.22 -1.95 -7.61
N ILE A 27 9.21 -1.28 -7.05
CA ILE A 27 8.34 -1.90 -6.03
C ILE A 27 7.57 -3.08 -6.62
N HIS A 28 6.97 -2.90 -7.82
CA HIS A 28 6.23 -3.97 -8.50
C HIS A 28 7.12 -5.17 -8.81
N GLU A 29 8.30 -4.96 -9.41
CA GLU A 29 9.21 -6.04 -9.76
C GLU A 29 9.71 -6.80 -8.51
N LEU A 30 9.94 -6.10 -7.39
CA LEU A 30 10.34 -6.72 -6.14
C LEU A 30 9.23 -7.57 -5.53
N VAL A 31 8.00 -7.03 -5.45
CA VAL A 31 6.85 -7.74 -4.88
C VAL A 31 6.49 -8.96 -5.73
N GLU A 32 6.40 -8.80 -7.05
CA GLU A 32 6.08 -9.91 -7.96
C GLU A 32 7.11 -11.04 -7.88
N ASN A 33 8.41 -10.70 -7.83
CA ASN A 33 9.47 -11.70 -7.72
C ASN A 33 9.46 -12.40 -6.35
N PHE A 34 9.17 -11.65 -5.27
CA PHE A 34 9.06 -12.22 -3.93
C PHE A 34 7.88 -13.18 -3.82
N GLU A 35 6.70 -12.80 -4.31
CA GLU A 35 5.50 -13.65 -4.30
C GLU A 35 5.73 -14.93 -5.10
N LYS A 36 6.33 -14.84 -6.30
CA LYS A 36 6.70 -16.01 -7.11
C LYS A 36 7.70 -16.91 -6.40
N TRP A 37 8.70 -16.34 -5.72
CA TRP A 37 9.67 -17.09 -4.93
C TRP A 37 8.98 -17.80 -3.76
N ALA A 38 8.20 -17.09 -2.95
CA ALA A 38 7.52 -17.64 -1.77
C ALA A 38 6.57 -18.78 -2.16
N HIS A 39 5.80 -18.61 -3.24
CA HIS A 39 4.95 -19.67 -3.78
C HIS A 39 5.75 -20.92 -4.19
N ARG A 40 6.86 -20.74 -4.92
CA ARG A 40 7.72 -21.86 -5.35
C ARG A 40 8.36 -22.59 -4.16
N GLU A 41 8.83 -21.83 -3.17
CA GLU A 41 9.49 -22.36 -1.97
C GLU A 41 8.51 -22.76 -0.86
N LYS A 42 7.19 -22.66 -1.12
CA LYS A 42 6.10 -22.95 -0.16
C LYS A 42 6.27 -22.21 1.18
N GLN A 43 6.73 -20.97 1.10
CA GLN A 43 6.83 -20.09 2.27
C GLN A 43 5.49 -19.38 2.48
N GLU A 44 5.07 -19.29 3.74
CA GLU A 44 3.95 -18.44 4.10
C GLU A 44 4.39 -16.97 4.00
N ILE A 45 3.59 -16.17 3.29
CA ILE A 45 3.72 -14.70 3.32
C ILE A 45 2.76 -14.21 4.40
N ASN A 46 3.25 -13.36 5.31
CA ASN A 46 2.39 -12.71 6.28
C ASN A 46 1.35 -11.87 5.54
N ASP A 47 0.07 -12.19 5.74
CA ASP A 47 -1.02 -11.36 5.26
C ASP A 47 -0.92 -9.98 5.93
N PRO A 48 -0.70 -8.91 5.16
CA PRO A 48 -0.49 -7.60 5.75
C PRO A 48 -1.77 -6.97 6.31
N ASN A 49 -2.94 -7.52 5.98
CA ASN A 49 -4.19 -6.93 6.45
C ASN A 49 -5.26 -7.99 6.76
N ASN A 50 -5.69 -8.07 8.03
CA ASN A 50 -6.73 -8.99 8.51
C ASN A 50 -8.11 -8.83 7.81
N PHE A 51 -8.30 -7.77 7.01
CA PHE A 51 -9.57 -7.45 6.35
C PHE A 51 -9.71 -8.00 4.92
N HIS A 52 -8.64 -8.49 4.29
CA HIS A 52 -8.68 -8.92 2.90
C HIS A 52 -8.63 -10.44 2.80
N LYS A 53 -9.69 -11.11 2.31
CA LYS A 53 -9.60 -12.51 1.89
C LYS A 53 -10.25 -12.74 0.53
N PRO A 54 -9.52 -13.31 -0.46
CA PRO A 54 -8.09 -13.62 -0.43
C PRO A 54 -7.25 -12.35 -0.66
N SER A 55 -6.53 -11.89 0.36
CA SER A 55 -5.52 -10.85 0.29
C SER A 55 -4.39 -11.25 -0.65
N ARG A 56 -4.21 -10.50 -1.73
CA ARG A 56 -2.92 -10.47 -2.44
C ARG A 56 -2.15 -9.28 -1.91
N GLY A 57 -1.46 -9.48 -0.80
CA GLY A 57 -0.65 -8.43 -0.20
C GLY A 57 0.67 -8.96 0.33
N THR A 58 1.70 -8.12 0.22
CA THR A 58 3.06 -8.42 0.67
C THR A 58 3.56 -7.28 1.55
N THR A 59 3.99 -7.59 2.78
CA THR A 59 4.66 -6.64 3.65
C THR A 59 6.01 -6.24 3.05
N ILE A 60 6.21 -4.95 2.78
CA ILE A 60 7.40 -4.44 2.10
C ILE A 60 8.65 -4.52 3.01
N SER A 61 8.46 -4.51 4.32
CA SER A 61 9.56 -4.72 5.28
C SER A 61 10.16 -6.12 5.14
N ASP A 62 9.36 -7.14 4.80
CA ASP A 62 9.79 -8.54 4.70
C ASP A 62 10.66 -8.80 3.45
N ILE A 63 10.58 -7.91 2.44
CA ILE A 63 11.41 -7.97 1.22
C ILE A 63 12.72 -7.15 1.34
N GLY A 64 13.11 -6.78 2.57
CA GLY A 64 14.40 -6.12 2.85
C GLY A 64 14.41 -4.60 2.67
N MET A 65 13.24 -3.97 2.52
CA MET A 65 13.14 -2.52 2.27
C MET A 65 12.87 -1.68 3.53
N LYS A 66 12.88 -2.30 4.72
CA LYS A 66 12.60 -1.62 5.99
C LYS A 66 13.42 -0.35 6.19
N GLY A 67 14.74 -0.40 5.97
CA GLY A 67 15.61 0.77 6.16
C GLY A 67 15.27 1.95 5.25
N MET A 68 14.86 1.67 4.00
CA MET A 68 14.40 2.71 3.06
C MET A 68 13.08 3.33 3.54
N LEU A 69 12.15 2.52 4.05
CA LEU A 69 10.86 2.98 4.58
C LEU A 69 11.02 3.77 5.88
N ASP A 70 11.94 3.34 6.76
CA ASP A 70 12.31 4.07 7.98
C ASP A 70 12.86 5.46 7.60
N ASP A 71 13.73 5.53 6.57
CA ASP A 71 14.25 6.80 6.05
C ASP A 71 13.15 7.68 5.44
N LEU A 72 12.22 7.09 4.67
CA LEU A 72 11.07 7.80 4.11
C LEU A 72 10.22 8.43 5.24
N MET A 73 9.91 7.65 6.27
CA MET A 73 9.14 8.10 7.42
C MET A 73 9.88 9.23 8.16
N GLN A 74 11.14 9.02 8.54
CA GLN A 74 11.89 9.95 9.38
C GLN A 74 12.27 11.25 8.66
N LYS A 75 12.69 11.15 7.40
CA LYS A 75 13.26 12.31 6.67
C LYS A 75 12.21 13.11 5.91
N PHE A 76 11.06 12.52 5.59
CA PHE A 76 10.03 13.19 4.78
C PHE A 76 8.69 13.24 5.50
N ILE A 77 8.14 12.10 5.92
CA ILE A 77 6.77 12.04 6.46
C ILE A 77 6.68 12.74 7.82
N SER A 78 7.59 12.50 8.75
CA SER A 78 7.59 13.14 10.07
C SER A 78 7.73 14.67 9.99
N PRO A 79 8.65 15.25 9.19
CA PRO A 79 8.68 16.69 8.97
C PRO A 79 7.38 17.27 8.39
N ILE A 80 6.74 16.57 7.46
CA ILE A 80 5.46 17.01 6.86
C ILE A 80 4.35 16.94 7.90
N SER A 81 4.22 15.81 8.61
CA SER A 81 3.21 15.60 9.67
C SER A 81 3.34 16.63 10.77
N LYS A 82 4.56 17.00 11.18
CA LYS A 82 4.79 18.06 12.16
C LYS A 82 4.14 19.40 11.77
N VAL A 83 4.10 19.73 10.49
CA VAL A 83 3.57 21.02 10.01
C VAL A 83 2.08 20.93 9.69
N LEU A 84 1.66 19.86 9.01
CA LEU A 84 0.30 19.72 8.51
C LEU A 84 -0.67 19.10 9.52
N PHE A 85 -0.16 18.25 10.42
CA PHE A 85 -0.95 17.47 11.38
C PHE A 85 -0.29 17.51 12.78
N PRO A 86 -0.02 18.69 13.35
CA PRO A 86 0.65 18.80 14.64
C PRO A 86 -0.09 18.10 15.78
N GLU A 87 -1.42 17.96 15.65
CA GLU A 87 -2.31 17.26 16.58
C GLU A 87 -2.36 15.74 16.38
N VAL A 88 -1.88 15.22 15.24
CA VAL A 88 -1.88 13.79 14.93
C VAL A 88 -0.47 13.33 14.53
N GLY A 89 0.25 12.74 15.49
CA GLY A 89 1.57 12.15 15.26
C GLY A 89 2.75 13.14 15.21
N GLY A 90 2.53 14.42 14.91
CA GLY A 90 3.48 15.53 15.08
C GLY A 90 4.98 15.17 14.97
N ARG A 91 5.71 15.25 16.10
CA ARG A 91 7.15 14.86 16.21
C ARG A 91 7.34 13.44 16.75
N SER A 92 6.27 12.68 16.94
CA SER A 92 6.27 11.41 17.66
C SER A 92 6.06 10.20 16.74
N LEU A 93 6.08 10.37 15.42
CA LEU A 93 6.12 9.23 14.49
C LEU A 93 7.44 8.46 14.69
N ASP A 94 7.34 7.22 15.16
CA ASP A 94 8.47 6.39 15.60
C ASP A 94 8.54 5.02 14.92
N SER A 95 7.48 4.63 14.21
CA SER A 95 7.29 3.31 13.63
C SER A 95 6.47 3.38 12.35
N GLN A 96 6.69 2.39 11.47
CA GLN A 96 5.95 2.22 10.23
C GLN A 96 5.53 0.77 10.05
N HIS A 97 4.37 0.57 9.44
CA HIS A 97 3.91 -0.70 8.92
C HIS A 97 3.55 -0.49 7.44
N SER A 98 4.25 -1.19 6.55
CA SER A 98 4.16 -0.96 5.11
C SER A 98 3.91 -2.25 4.35
N TYR A 99 2.95 -2.21 3.45
CA TYR A 99 2.56 -3.33 2.63
C TYR A 99 2.07 -2.86 1.26
N VAL A 100 2.16 -3.74 0.26
CA VAL A 100 1.51 -3.56 -1.05
C VAL A 100 0.28 -4.44 -1.08
N VAL A 101 -0.84 -3.91 -1.60
CA VAL A 101 -2.04 -4.68 -1.89
C VAL A 101 -2.31 -4.63 -3.39
N SER A 102 -2.62 -5.78 -3.98
CA SER A 102 -3.11 -5.88 -5.35
C SER A 102 -4.62 -6.10 -5.34
N TYR A 103 -5.34 -5.18 -5.96
CA TYR A 103 -6.78 -5.30 -6.19
C TYR A 103 -7.03 -5.81 -7.61
N GLY A 104 -7.93 -6.77 -7.76
CA GLY A 104 -8.27 -7.34 -9.05
C GLY A 104 -7.50 -8.61 -9.42
N GLY A 105 -8.04 -9.29 -10.43
CA GLY A 105 -7.51 -10.54 -10.98
C GLY A 105 -8.56 -11.64 -11.00
N ASP A 106 -8.15 -12.79 -11.52
CA ASP A 106 -8.94 -14.02 -11.58
C ASP A 106 -8.65 -14.85 -10.32
N ASP A 107 -9.66 -15.46 -9.69
CA ASP A 107 -9.51 -16.37 -8.55
C ASP A 107 -8.89 -17.72 -8.93
N GLY A 108 -8.57 -17.90 -10.21
CA GLY A 108 -8.11 -19.15 -10.79
C GLY A 108 -9.26 -19.99 -11.38
N GLY A 109 -10.50 -19.50 -11.30
CA GLY A 109 -11.71 -20.13 -11.82
C GLY A 109 -12.37 -19.38 -12.99
N GLY A 110 -11.78 -18.28 -13.47
CA GLY A 110 -12.36 -17.42 -14.50
C GLY A 110 -13.25 -16.30 -13.95
N ASN A 111 -13.38 -16.19 -12.63
CA ASN A 111 -14.24 -15.17 -12.02
C ASN A 111 -13.42 -13.93 -11.65
N PRO A 112 -13.92 -12.72 -11.96
CA PRO A 112 -13.31 -11.50 -11.45
C PRO A 112 -13.37 -11.52 -9.92
N VAL A 113 -12.21 -11.41 -9.27
CA VAL A 113 -12.07 -11.25 -7.81
C VAL A 113 -12.63 -9.90 -7.34
N CYS A 114 -12.96 -8.99 -8.25
CA CYS A 114 -13.62 -7.73 -7.92
C CYS A 114 -15.07 -7.74 -8.42
N SER A 115 -16.00 -7.79 -7.48
CA SER A 115 -17.40 -7.49 -7.77
C SER A 115 -17.59 -5.98 -8.00
N TYR A 116 -18.44 -5.63 -8.97
CA TYR A 116 -18.65 -4.26 -9.46
C TYR A 116 -19.35 -3.36 -8.43
N ASP A 117 -19.89 -3.97 -7.38
CA ASP A 117 -20.72 -3.41 -6.33
C ASP A 117 -19.93 -3.01 -5.07
N GLY A 118 -18.60 -3.15 -5.06
CA GLY A 118 -17.70 -2.48 -4.11
C GLY A 118 -17.81 -2.94 -2.64
N TYR A 119 -18.78 -3.79 -2.32
CA TYR A 119 -19.07 -4.26 -0.96
C TYR A 119 -18.61 -5.70 -0.68
N ASP A 120 -18.31 -6.51 -1.71
CA ASP A 120 -18.10 -7.96 -1.54
C ASP A 120 -16.62 -8.37 -1.33
N ASN A 121 -15.70 -7.40 -1.21
CA ASN A 121 -14.26 -7.67 -1.04
C ASN A 121 -13.78 -7.58 0.41
N GLY A 122 -14.68 -7.48 1.41
CA GLY A 122 -14.27 -7.33 2.82
C GLY A 122 -13.62 -5.99 3.16
N LEU A 123 -13.64 -5.02 2.24
CA LEU A 123 -13.24 -3.62 2.48
C LEU A 123 -14.36 -2.87 3.23
N GLU A 124 -14.70 -3.36 4.42
CA GLU A 124 -15.61 -2.65 5.30
C GLU A 124 -15.02 -1.29 5.68
N ILE A 125 -15.88 -0.29 5.91
CA ILE A 125 -15.44 1.02 6.39
C ILE A 125 -14.75 0.83 7.74
N HIS A 126 -13.44 1.09 7.79
CA HIS A 126 -12.63 0.92 8.99
C HIS A 126 -11.80 2.17 9.27
N VAL A 127 -11.18 2.17 10.45
CA VAL A 127 -10.13 3.11 10.83
C VAL A 127 -8.83 2.34 10.87
N GLU A 128 -7.80 2.89 10.24
CA GLU A 128 -6.45 2.34 10.28
C GLU A 128 -5.84 2.52 11.66
N ASP A 129 -5.10 1.52 12.15
CA ASP A 129 -4.34 1.61 13.40
C ASP A 129 -3.01 2.35 13.18
N SER A 130 -3.12 3.63 12.82
CA SER A 130 -1.97 4.51 12.66
C SER A 130 -2.35 5.97 12.93
N HIS A 131 -1.34 6.77 13.31
CA HIS A 131 -1.54 8.23 13.38
C HIS A 131 -1.73 8.83 11.99
N ILE A 132 -0.97 8.34 11.00
CA ILE A 132 -1.01 8.83 9.62
C ILE A 132 -0.84 7.62 8.68
N THR A 133 -1.79 7.43 7.77
CA THR A 133 -1.70 6.45 6.69
C THR A 133 -1.31 7.15 5.39
N LEU A 134 -0.26 6.66 4.72
CA LEU A 134 0.12 7.09 3.37
C LEU A 134 -0.30 6.03 2.36
N ASN A 135 -1.23 6.39 1.46
CA ASN A 135 -1.63 5.52 0.35
C ASN A 135 -0.95 5.99 -0.94
N VAL A 136 -0.19 5.10 -1.59
CA VAL A 136 0.54 5.39 -2.83
C VAL A 136 0.03 4.49 -3.94
N CYS A 137 -0.52 5.10 -4.99
CA CYS A 137 -0.93 4.36 -6.18
C CYS A 137 0.31 3.90 -6.97
N LEU A 138 0.55 2.58 -6.98
CA LEU A 138 1.63 1.98 -7.75
C LEU A 138 1.19 1.55 -9.16
N GLY A 139 -0.11 1.41 -9.40
CA GLY A 139 -0.67 0.86 -10.65
C GLY A 139 -0.44 1.75 -11.87
N LYS A 140 -0.27 1.11 -13.05
CA LYS A 140 -0.12 1.83 -14.34
C LYS A 140 -1.39 1.85 -15.16
N GLN A 141 -2.18 0.78 -15.11
CA GLN A 141 -3.35 0.58 -15.96
C GLN A 141 -4.46 -0.05 -15.14
N PHE A 142 -5.48 0.75 -14.86
CA PHE A 142 -6.71 0.32 -14.22
C PHE A 142 -7.82 1.28 -14.61
N THR A 143 -9.06 0.78 -14.61
CA THR A 143 -10.26 1.57 -14.92
C THR A 143 -11.02 1.99 -13.66
N GLN A 144 -10.67 1.41 -12.51
CA GLN A 144 -11.30 1.63 -11.19
C GLN A 144 -10.24 1.68 -10.10
N GLY A 145 -10.54 2.31 -8.96
CA GLY A 145 -9.58 2.49 -7.86
C GLY A 145 -10.01 3.62 -6.92
N GLN A 146 -11.20 3.50 -6.35
CA GLN A 146 -11.82 4.56 -5.56
C GLN A 146 -11.49 4.40 -4.08
N MET A 147 -11.18 5.52 -3.42
CA MET A 147 -11.03 5.59 -1.97
C MET A 147 -12.13 6.47 -1.40
N PHE A 148 -12.90 5.92 -0.46
CA PHE A 148 -14.00 6.61 0.20
C PHE A 148 -13.60 6.97 1.63
N PHE A 149 -13.78 8.24 1.99
CA PHE A 149 -13.61 8.71 3.36
C PHE A 149 -14.99 9.05 3.93
N VAL A 150 -15.32 8.48 5.09
CA VAL A 150 -16.66 8.57 5.70
C VAL A 150 -16.68 9.53 6.90
N GLY A 151 -15.91 10.63 6.78
CA GLY A 151 -15.74 11.61 7.85
C GLY A 151 -14.78 11.15 8.97
N SER A 152 -14.72 11.94 10.04
CA SER A 152 -13.83 11.72 11.18
C SER A 152 -14.55 11.05 12.34
N ARG A 153 -13.90 10.11 13.02
CA ARG A 153 -14.38 9.49 14.26
C ARG A 153 -13.61 10.04 15.46
N CYS A 154 -14.30 10.30 16.57
CA CYS A 154 -13.63 10.60 17.83
C CYS A 154 -13.21 9.31 18.54
N GLY A 155 -12.30 9.42 19.53
CA GLY A 155 -11.77 8.24 20.25
C GLY A 155 -12.84 7.36 20.90
N ASN A 156 -13.98 7.95 21.32
CA ASN A 156 -15.08 7.20 21.93
C ASN A 156 -15.92 6.40 20.91
N HIS A 157 -15.82 6.74 19.62
CA HIS A 157 -16.66 6.19 18.55
C HIS A 157 -15.82 5.54 17.44
N VAL A 158 -14.53 5.25 17.67
CA VAL A 158 -13.65 4.65 16.65
C VAL A 158 -14.19 3.31 16.14
N ASN A 159 -14.86 2.52 17.01
CA ASN A 159 -15.41 1.20 16.70
C ASN A 159 -16.95 1.18 16.50
N SER A 160 -17.64 2.33 16.51
CA SER A 160 -19.09 2.34 16.28
C SER A 160 -19.44 2.14 14.81
N GLU A 161 -20.71 1.93 14.48
CA GLU A 161 -21.13 1.96 13.06
C GLU A 161 -20.79 3.31 12.41
N ALA A 162 -20.43 3.26 11.12
CA ALA A 162 -20.14 4.46 10.35
C ALA A 162 -21.42 5.26 10.15
N GLN A 163 -21.46 6.50 10.62
CA GLN A 163 -22.53 7.42 10.26
C GLN A 163 -22.13 8.12 8.95
N LEU A 164 -22.87 7.85 7.86
CA LEU A 164 -22.66 8.38 6.51
C LEU A 164 -22.96 9.90 6.41
N GLN A 165 -22.40 10.72 7.29
CA GLN A 165 -22.68 12.16 7.32
C GLN A 165 -21.87 12.92 6.28
N VAL A 166 -20.68 12.44 5.88
CA VAL A 166 -19.85 13.03 4.82
C VAL A 166 -19.10 11.94 4.06
N LEU A 167 -19.34 11.84 2.75
CA LEU A 167 -18.58 10.99 1.85
C LEU A 167 -17.65 11.86 0.99
N TYR A 168 -16.34 11.70 1.17
CA TYR A 168 -15.35 12.24 0.25
C TYR A 168 -14.81 11.11 -0.63
N LEU A 169 -14.91 11.31 -1.94
CA LEU A 169 -14.45 10.36 -2.95
C LEU A 169 -13.13 10.84 -3.54
N HIS A 170 -12.08 10.05 -3.37
CA HIS A 170 -10.84 10.19 -4.10
C HIS A 170 -10.76 9.15 -5.22
N ASN A 171 -10.74 9.62 -6.48
CA ASN A 171 -10.52 8.75 -7.62
C ASN A 171 -9.02 8.66 -7.88
N ASN A 172 -8.42 7.49 -7.66
CA ASN A 172 -7.12 7.24 -8.26
C ASN A 172 -7.34 7.19 -9.77
N LEU A 173 -6.60 8.01 -10.51
CA LEU A 173 -6.59 7.98 -11.97
C LEU A 173 -5.25 7.42 -12.40
N ALA A 174 -5.26 6.38 -13.22
CA ALA A 174 -4.06 5.97 -13.93
C ALA A 174 -3.56 7.16 -14.75
N SER A 175 -2.29 7.54 -14.57
CA SER A 175 -1.65 8.52 -15.45
C SER A 175 -1.69 7.99 -16.88
N ARG A 176 -2.36 8.71 -17.77
CA ARG A 176 -2.39 8.40 -19.22
C ARG A 176 -1.00 8.47 -19.83
#